data_AF-A0A851GM83-F1
#
_entry.id   AF-A0A851GM83-F1
#
_cell.length_a   1.000
_cell.length_b   1.000
_cell.length_c   1.000
_cell.angle_alpha   90.00
_cell.angle_beta   90.00
_cell.angle_gamma   90.00
#
_symmetry.space_group_name_H-M   'P 1'
#
loop_
_entity.id
_entity.type
_entity.pdbx_description
1 polymer ?
#
loop_
_entity_poly.entity_id
_entity_poly.type
_entity_poly.pdbx_seq_one_letter_code
_entity_poly.pdbx_strand_id
1 'polypeptide(L)'
;MLNSAGKYDLKRKLRLIPDIISGWKMIAVLLSVTVIFGLLIWWLNQNPELQGVWNSFVVDKKVPASFCEQVHLNNPVRQPVNTFSNIIYLVIAIVVLKTSWEERFKRNSHDLVTVNTVYGFLFGLILLYVFFASSFYHTSLINIAHKLDYSAVFAFSLFPIIFFLHRRYLNHNSKLLSSQKRKLTILFFSTYLLANLLLAFLIPRGKESLAALILIQIFLGLAFFAAIDKSGKQGRFYLALSIVSVLIAFIWFEIDKYKILCNPNSYFQPHSLWNLFIGISAYNFYLYIRSEPDSGTIGIKMKQKE
;
A
#
# COMPACT_ATOMS: atom_id res chain seq x y z
N MET A 1 -6.96 15.12 -38.80
CA MET A 1 -5.82 15.76 -38.07
C MET A 1 -6.33 16.24 -36.72
N LEU A 2 -5.77 15.74 -35.61
CA LEU A 2 -6.16 16.20 -34.26
C LEU A 2 -5.67 17.63 -34.04
N ASN A 3 -6.55 18.52 -33.57
CA ASN A 3 -6.24 19.91 -33.24
C ASN A 3 -5.14 19.98 -32.15
N SER A 4 -4.41 21.09 -32.02
CA SER A 4 -3.22 21.17 -31.13
C SER A 4 -3.51 20.77 -29.68
N ALA A 5 -4.69 21.11 -29.16
CA ALA A 5 -5.20 20.71 -27.85
C ALA A 5 -5.44 19.19 -27.74
N GLY A 6 -5.92 18.54 -28.81
CA GLY A 6 -6.10 17.09 -28.89
C GLY A 6 -4.78 16.33 -28.97
N LYS A 7 -3.77 16.89 -29.64
CA LYS A 7 -2.39 16.37 -29.63
C LYS A 7 -1.74 16.49 -28.25
N TYR A 8 -2.02 17.57 -27.52
CA TYR A 8 -1.52 17.78 -26.15
C TYR A 8 -2.15 16.82 -25.14
N ASP A 9 -3.47 16.61 -25.22
CA ASP A 9 -4.19 15.67 -24.34
C ASP A 9 -3.85 14.20 -24.65
N LEU A 10 -3.62 13.85 -25.92
CA LEU A 10 -3.13 12.52 -26.31
C LEU A 10 -1.68 12.30 -25.83
N LYS A 11 -0.77 13.28 -25.98
CA LYS A 11 0.59 13.22 -25.41
C LYS A 11 0.62 13.21 -23.89
N ARG A 12 -0.42 13.72 -23.22
CA ARG A 12 -0.58 13.65 -21.75
C ARG A 12 -1.11 12.28 -21.33
N LYS A 13 -2.10 11.73 -22.06
CA LYS A 13 -2.61 10.35 -21.87
C LYS A 13 -1.57 9.28 -22.16
N LEU A 14 -0.71 9.48 -23.16
CA LEU A 14 0.42 8.60 -23.47
C LEU A 14 1.61 8.75 -22.48
N ARG A 15 1.72 9.89 -21.78
CA ARG A 15 2.74 10.08 -20.71
C ARG A 15 2.33 9.55 -19.34
N LEU A 16 1.06 9.21 -19.15
CA LEU A 16 0.57 8.64 -17.89
C LEU A 16 0.96 7.16 -17.71
N ILE A 17 1.48 6.50 -18.75
CA ILE A 17 1.84 5.07 -18.79
C ILE A 17 2.95 4.91 -19.87
N PRO A 18 4.26 4.65 -19.62
CA PRO A 18 4.86 3.79 -18.60
C PRO A 18 6.20 4.31 -18.00
N ASP A 19 6.35 5.61 -17.72
CA ASP A 19 7.63 6.15 -17.24
C ASP A 19 7.80 6.15 -15.70
N ILE A 20 7.01 5.39 -14.96
CA ILE A 20 7.10 5.30 -13.48
C ILE A 20 8.37 4.55 -13.06
N ILE A 21 8.71 3.50 -13.83
CA ILE A 21 9.99 2.81 -13.75
C ILE A 21 10.78 3.20 -15.02
N SER A 22 10.81 4.49 -15.35
CA SER A 22 11.59 4.96 -16.49
C SER A 22 13.06 5.01 -16.11
N GLY A 23 13.82 4.10 -16.70
CA GLY A 23 15.27 4.17 -16.71
C GLY A 23 15.93 3.05 -15.92
N TRP A 24 16.97 2.49 -16.55
CA TRP A 24 17.83 1.45 -16.01
C TRP A 24 18.34 1.75 -14.60
N LYS A 25 18.54 3.04 -14.27
CA LYS A 25 18.93 3.50 -12.93
C LYS A 25 17.91 3.12 -11.85
N MET A 26 16.61 3.28 -12.12
CA MET A 26 15.57 2.92 -11.15
C MET A 26 15.51 1.43 -10.94
N ILE A 27 15.56 0.64 -12.03
CA ILE A 27 15.58 -0.82 -11.96
C ILE A 27 16.81 -1.29 -11.17
N ALA A 28 17.99 -0.74 -11.45
CA ALA A 28 19.22 -1.06 -10.74
C ALA A 28 19.12 -0.74 -9.23
N VAL A 29 18.54 0.41 -8.87
CA VAL A 29 18.31 0.76 -7.46
C VAL A 29 17.36 -0.23 -6.78
N LEU A 30 16.23 -0.56 -7.41
CA LEU A 30 15.25 -1.49 -6.85
C LEU A 30 15.86 -2.90 -6.67
N LEU A 31 16.57 -3.40 -7.67
CA LEU A 31 17.28 -4.68 -7.57
C LEU A 31 18.35 -4.67 -6.49
N SER A 32 19.14 -3.58 -6.39
CA SER A 32 20.17 -3.44 -5.37
C SER A 32 19.57 -3.45 -3.97
N VAL A 33 18.48 -2.71 -3.76
CA VAL A 33 17.76 -2.68 -2.47
C VAL A 33 17.23 -4.07 -2.11
N THR A 34 16.64 -4.80 -3.07
CA THR A 34 16.16 -6.17 -2.84
C THR A 34 17.28 -7.13 -2.48
N VAL A 35 18.40 -7.10 -3.22
CA VAL A 35 19.56 -7.97 -2.96
C VAL A 35 20.19 -7.64 -1.61
N ILE A 36 20.41 -6.36 -1.30
CA ILE A 36 20.97 -5.91 -0.02
C ILE A 36 20.06 -6.35 1.14
N PHE A 37 18.74 -6.26 0.99
CA PHE A 37 17.82 -6.70 2.03
C PHE A 37 17.89 -8.22 2.27
N GLY A 38 17.97 -9.03 1.22
CA GLY A 38 18.19 -10.47 1.34
C GLY A 38 19.53 -10.82 2.00
N LEU A 39 20.61 -10.14 1.59
CA LEU A 39 21.94 -10.30 2.18
C LEU A 39 21.97 -9.87 3.65
N LEU A 40 21.24 -8.83 4.02
CA LEU A 40 21.12 -8.38 5.40
C LEU A 40 20.43 -9.44 6.27
N ILE A 41 19.32 -10.02 5.81
CA ILE A 41 18.64 -11.11 6.51
C ILE A 41 19.58 -12.30 6.71
N TRP A 42 20.28 -12.70 5.64
CA TRP A 42 21.26 -13.77 5.70
C TRP A 42 22.38 -13.47 6.70
N TRP A 43 23.01 -12.29 6.60
CA TRP A 43 24.10 -11.88 7.48
C TRP A 43 23.68 -11.83 8.96
N LEU A 44 22.51 -11.26 9.26
CA LEU A 44 21.96 -11.23 10.61
C LEU A 44 21.83 -12.65 11.17
N ASN A 45 21.32 -13.59 10.39
CA ASN A 45 21.14 -14.97 10.83
C ASN A 45 22.43 -15.78 10.97
N GLN A 46 23.50 -15.40 10.27
CA GLN A 46 24.81 -16.04 10.40
C GLN A 46 25.63 -15.47 11.57
N ASN A 47 25.28 -14.31 12.11
CA ASN A 47 26.04 -13.69 13.19
C ASN A 47 25.72 -14.39 14.54
N PRO A 48 26.71 -15.06 15.18
CA PRO A 48 26.49 -15.77 16.45
C PRO A 48 26.19 -14.82 17.63
N GLU A 49 26.72 -13.60 17.61
CA GLU A 49 26.55 -12.63 18.69
C GLU A 49 25.12 -12.11 18.82
N LEU A 50 24.35 -12.19 17.74
CA LEU A 50 22.96 -11.72 17.69
C LEU A 50 21.96 -12.83 18.05
N GLN A 51 22.41 -14.08 18.17
CA GLN A 51 21.54 -15.21 18.45
C GLN A 51 20.86 -15.04 19.82
N GLY A 52 19.56 -15.30 19.88
CA GLY A 52 18.76 -15.19 21.09
C GLY A 52 18.41 -13.76 21.50
N VAL A 53 18.66 -12.74 20.66
CA VAL A 53 18.34 -11.32 20.95
C VAL A 53 16.88 -11.10 21.38
N TRP A 54 15.96 -11.96 20.94
CA TRP A 54 14.53 -11.88 21.24
C TRP A 54 14.08 -12.75 22.43
N ASN A 55 14.98 -13.51 23.07
CA ASN A 55 14.60 -14.52 24.08
C ASN A 55 14.08 -13.93 25.38
N SER A 56 14.47 -12.69 25.72
CA SER A 56 13.97 -11.96 26.88
C SER A 56 12.58 -11.33 26.67
N PHE A 57 12.04 -11.37 25.45
CA PHE A 57 10.77 -10.75 25.11
C PHE A 57 9.62 -11.74 25.14
N VAL A 58 8.42 -11.25 25.45
CA VAL A 58 7.21 -12.07 25.42
C VAL A 58 6.85 -12.39 23.96
N VAL A 59 7.13 -13.64 23.57
CA VAL A 59 6.74 -14.21 22.28
C VAL A 59 5.23 -14.35 22.21
N ASP A 60 4.67 -14.11 21.04
CA ASP A 60 3.26 -14.37 20.81
C ASP A 60 3.00 -15.89 20.79
N LYS A 61 2.38 -16.39 21.86
CA LYS A 61 2.19 -17.83 22.11
C LYS A 61 1.30 -18.54 21.07
N LYS A 62 0.55 -17.81 20.24
CA LYS A 62 -0.32 -18.40 19.19
C LYS A 62 0.34 -18.45 17.81
N VAL A 63 1.49 -17.81 17.63
CA VAL A 63 2.05 -17.47 16.31
C VAL A 63 2.98 -18.52 15.69
N PRO A 64 3.76 -19.33 16.44
CA PRO A 64 4.53 -20.42 15.83
C PRO A 64 3.69 -21.43 15.06
N ALA A 65 2.36 -21.46 15.29
CA ALA A 65 1.39 -22.29 14.58
C ALA A 65 0.56 -21.53 13.52
N SER A 66 0.70 -20.20 13.43
CA SER A 66 -0.18 -19.36 12.58
C SER A 66 0.28 -19.27 11.13
N PHE A 67 1.59 -19.27 10.86
CA PHE A 67 2.18 -19.22 9.50
C PHE A 67 2.83 -20.55 9.13
N CYS A 68 2.97 -20.84 7.83
CA CYS A 68 3.55 -22.11 7.40
C CYS A 68 5.07 -22.21 7.66
N GLU A 69 5.78 -21.10 7.50
CA GLU A 69 7.25 -21.06 7.54
C GLU A 69 7.82 -21.56 8.87
N GLN A 70 8.91 -22.34 8.78
CA GLN A 70 9.67 -22.78 9.95
C GLN A 70 10.15 -21.59 10.78
N VAL A 71 9.94 -21.66 12.10
CA VAL A 71 10.36 -20.61 13.04
C VAL A 71 11.70 -20.98 13.67
N HIS A 72 12.72 -20.15 13.44
CA HIS A 72 14.04 -20.30 14.03
C HIS A 72 14.17 -19.43 15.29
N LEU A 73 13.71 -19.92 16.45
CA LEU A 73 13.56 -19.10 17.68
C LEU A 73 14.86 -18.43 18.18
N ASN A 74 16.01 -19.07 17.96
CA ASN A 74 17.31 -18.52 18.33
C ASN A 74 17.85 -17.51 17.31
N ASN A 75 17.37 -17.52 16.06
CA ASN A 75 17.87 -16.62 15.05
C ASN A 75 17.35 -15.19 15.27
N PRO A 76 18.15 -14.16 14.92
CA PRO A 76 17.69 -12.78 14.87
C PRO A 76 16.51 -12.56 13.93
N VAL A 77 16.51 -13.21 12.76
CA VAL A 77 15.37 -13.23 11.85
C VAL A 77 14.72 -14.61 11.95
N ARG A 78 13.64 -14.68 12.73
CA ARG A 78 12.95 -15.93 13.07
C ARG A 78 12.17 -16.54 11.89
N GLN A 79 11.69 -15.71 10.96
CA GLN A 79 11.02 -16.13 9.71
C GLN A 79 11.63 -15.40 8.49
N PRO A 80 12.76 -15.89 7.96
CA PRO A 80 13.50 -15.23 6.88
C PRO A 80 12.72 -15.01 5.59
N VAL A 81 11.92 -15.98 5.15
CA VAL A 81 11.20 -15.94 3.87
C VAL A 81 10.04 -14.95 3.95
N ASN A 82 9.23 -15.00 5.02
CA ASN A 82 8.17 -14.04 5.25
C ASN A 82 8.72 -12.62 5.46
N THR A 83 9.82 -12.48 6.21
CA THR A 83 10.51 -11.19 6.35
C THR A 83 10.98 -10.65 5.01
N PHE A 84 11.62 -11.49 4.18
CA PHE A 84 12.08 -11.09 2.84
C PHE A 84 10.91 -10.69 1.94
N SER A 85 9.79 -11.42 1.98
CA SER A 85 8.63 -11.16 1.11
C SER A 85 8.04 -9.76 1.27
N ASN A 86 8.24 -9.11 2.42
CA ASN A 86 7.83 -7.73 2.67
C ASN A 86 8.55 -6.70 1.78
N ILE A 87 9.67 -7.08 1.14
CA ILE A 87 10.44 -6.21 0.23
C ILE A 87 9.58 -5.57 -0.87
N ILE A 88 8.50 -6.24 -1.28
CA ILE A 88 7.56 -5.72 -2.27
C ILE A 88 6.96 -4.37 -1.84
N TYR A 89 6.66 -4.21 -0.54
CA TYR A 89 6.12 -2.97 0.01
C TYR A 89 7.14 -1.84 -0.07
N LEU A 90 8.41 -2.11 0.26
CA LEU A 90 9.49 -1.13 0.16
C LEU A 90 9.75 -0.72 -1.29
N VAL A 91 9.81 -1.69 -2.21
CA VAL A 91 10.01 -1.43 -3.64
C VAL A 91 8.92 -0.50 -4.18
N ILE A 92 7.65 -0.80 -3.88
CA ILE A 92 6.54 0.03 -4.31
C ILE A 92 6.54 1.39 -3.61
N ALA A 93 6.86 1.44 -2.31
CA ALA A 93 6.96 2.68 -1.58
C ALA A 93 8.01 3.63 -2.19
N ILE A 94 9.19 3.12 -2.55
CA ILE A 94 10.25 3.90 -3.21
C ILE A 94 9.73 4.47 -4.53
N VAL A 95 9.05 3.67 -5.35
CA VAL A 95 8.46 4.10 -6.63
C VAL A 95 7.42 5.20 -6.42
N VAL A 96 6.48 4.98 -5.49
CA VAL A 96 5.37 5.90 -5.17
C VAL A 96 5.91 7.22 -4.63
N LEU A 97 6.78 7.17 -3.62
CA LEU A 97 7.33 8.36 -2.97
C LEU A 97 8.19 9.17 -3.93
N LYS A 98 9.07 8.53 -4.71
CA LYS A 98 9.87 9.23 -5.72
C LYS A 98 8.98 9.93 -6.74
N THR A 99 7.98 9.23 -7.26
CA THR A 99 7.08 9.79 -8.28
C THR A 99 6.28 10.97 -7.71
N SER A 100 5.70 10.80 -6.52
CA SER A 100 4.94 11.87 -5.84
C SER A 100 5.84 13.06 -5.44
N TRP A 101 7.11 12.81 -5.12
CA TRP A 101 8.09 13.87 -4.88
C TRP A 101 8.37 14.65 -6.15
N GLU A 102 8.73 13.99 -7.25
CA GLU A 102 9.00 14.66 -8.53
C GLU A 102 7.81 15.49 -9.06
N GLU A 103 6.58 14.98 -8.90
CA GLU A 103 5.36 15.69 -9.28
C GLU A 103 5.16 16.99 -8.49
N ARG A 104 5.66 17.05 -7.24
CA ARG A 104 5.65 18.27 -6.41
C ARG A 104 6.59 19.35 -6.96
N PHE A 105 7.77 18.96 -7.47
CA PHE A 105 8.79 19.91 -7.95
C PHE A 105 8.59 20.35 -9.41
N LYS A 106 7.97 19.52 -10.26
CA LYS A 106 7.72 19.83 -11.67
C LYS A 106 6.56 20.81 -11.89
N ARG A 107 5.75 21.10 -10.87
CA ARG A 107 4.65 22.07 -10.95
C ARG A 107 5.13 23.43 -10.47
N ASN A 108 4.93 24.47 -11.29
CA ASN A 108 5.26 25.86 -10.92
C ASN A 108 4.69 26.19 -9.54
N SER A 109 5.50 26.86 -8.72
CA SER A 109 5.26 27.20 -7.30
C SER A 109 3.96 27.97 -6.99
N HIS A 110 3.21 28.39 -8.01
CA HIS A 110 1.94 29.10 -7.90
C HIS A 110 0.70 28.19 -8.01
N ASP A 111 0.84 26.94 -8.50
CA ASP A 111 -0.26 25.98 -8.57
C ASP A 111 -0.35 25.15 -7.28
N LEU A 112 -1.53 25.13 -6.65
CA LEU A 112 -1.83 24.34 -5.46
C LEU A 112 -1.41 22.87 -5.64
N VAL A 113 -0.71 22.31 -4.64
CA VAL A 113 -0.43 20.87 -4.54
C VAL A 113 -1.74 20.12 -4.78
N THR A 114 -1.77 19.26 -5.81
CA THR A 114 -3.01 18.56 -6.15
C THR A 114 -3.27 17.46 -5.13
N VAL A 115 -4.55 17.26 -4.81
CA VAL A 115 -4.99 16.27 -3.80
C VAL A 115 -4.43 14.87 -4.10
N ASN A 116 -4.28 14.54 -5.39
CA ASN A 116 -3.69 13.28 -5.86
C ASN A 116 -2.22 13.11 -5.44
N THR A 117 -1.43 14.19 -5.43
CA THR A 117 -0.02 14.15 -4.99
C THR A 117 0.06 13.86 -3.49
N VAL A 118 -0.85 14.42 -2.70
CA VAL A 118 -0.93 14.17 -1.25
C VAL A 118 -1.35 12.74 -0.95
N TYR A 119 -2.34 12.20 -1.67
CA TYR A 119 -2.71 10.78 -1.56
C TYR A 119 -1.53 9.87 -1.90
N GLY A 120 -0.82 10.14 -3.00
CA GLY A 120 0.34 9.36 -3.40
C GLY A 120 1.45 9.36 -2.34
N PHE A 121 1.79 10.52 -1.80
CA PHE A 121 2.80 10.63 -0.74
C PHE A 121 2.39 9.90 0.53
N LEU A 122 1.16 10.09 1.01
CA LEU A 122 0.64 9.39 2.19
C LEU A 122 0.62 7.87 1.97
N PHE A 123 0.18 7.42 0.80
CA PHE A 123 0.15 6.00 0.46
C PHE A 123 1.54 5.37 0.45
N GLY A 124 2.54 6.10 -0.09
CA GLY A 124 3.94 5.68 -0.02
C GLY A 124 4.47 5.54 1.42
N LEU A 125 4.11 6.48 2.31
CA LEU A 125 4.45 6.38 3.74
C LEU A 125 3.78 5.19 4.43
N ILE A 126 2.52 4.89 4.09
CA ILE A 126 1.81 3.72 4.61
C ILE A 126 2.51 2.44 4.17
N LEU A 127 2.93 2.34 2.90
CA LEU A 127 3.68 1.18 2.40
C LEU A 127 5.03 1.02 3.11
N LEU A 128 5.76 2.11 3.38
CA LEU A 128 6.95 2.05 4.23
C LEU A 128 6.61 1.54 5.64
N TYR A 129 5.51 2.02 6.21
CA TYR A 129 5.08 1.58 7.54
C TYR A 129 4.78 0.08 7.58
N VAL A 130 4.05 -0.44 6.59
CA VAL A 130 3.80 -1.89 6.42
C VAL A 130 5.11 -2.65 6.29
N PHE A 131 6.03 -2.19 5.44
CA PHE A 131 7.35 -2.84 5.29
C PHE A 131 8.08 -2.98 6.64
N PHE A 132 8.23 -1.87 7.39
CA PHE A 132 8.97 -1.89 8.65
C PHE A 132 8.24 -2.69 9.73
N ALA A 133 6.94 -2.48 9.89
CA ALA A 133 6.16 -3.15 10.93
C ALA A 133 6.08 -4.67 10.70
N SER A 134 5.80 -5.09 9.46
CA SER A 134 5.70 -6.51 9.11
C SER A 134 7.05 -7.21 9.14
N SER A 135 8.11 -6.56 8.64
CA SER A 135 9.47 -7.12 8.73
C SER A 135 9.91 -7.25 10.19
N PHE A 136 9.61 -6.25 11.03
CA PHE A 136 9.91 -6.32 12.45
C PHE A 136 9.16 -7.46 13.14
N TYR A 137 7.90 -7.69 12.78
CA TYR A 137 7.12 -8.79 13.30
C TYR A 137 7.68 -10.15 12.88
N HIS A 138 7.89 -10.42 11.59
CA HIS A 138 8.42 -11.72 11.14
C HIS A 138 9.87 -11.96 11.58
N THR A 139 10.63 -10.90 11.83
CA THR A 139 11.97 -10.99 12.42
C THR A 139 11.90 -11.44 13.88
N SER A 140 11.03 -10.82 14.69
CA SER A 140 11.07 -10.94 16.16
C SER A 140 10.01 -11.87 16.76
N LEU A 141 8.82 -11.96 16.16
CA LEU A 141 7.63 -12.67 16.67
C LEU A 141 7.22 -12.28 18.09
N ILE A 142 7.52 -11.06 18.51
CA ILE A 142 7.16 -10.53 19.84
C ILE A 142 5.82 -9.79 19.80
N ASN A 143 5.14 -9.74 20.94
CA ASN A 143 3.80 -9.15 21.07
C ASN A 143 3.69 -7.68 20.62
N ILE A 144 4.72 -6.86 20.85
CA ILE A 144 4.68 -5.44 20.44
C ILE A 144 4.81 -5.32 18.92
N ALA A 145 5.66 -6.13 18.29
CA ALA A 145 5.83 -6.17 16.85
C ALA A 145 4.54 -6.66 16.16
N HIS A 146 3.87 -7.66 16.74
CA HIS A 146 2.57 -8.13 16.26
C HIS A 146 1.50 -7.02 16.25
N LYS A 147 1.40 -6.23 17.32
CA LYS A 147 0.49 -5.08 17.37
C LYS A 147 0.84 -4.01 16.32
N LEU A 148 2.12 -3.73 16.16
CA LEU A 148 2.59 -2.77 15.15
C LEU A 148 2.26 -3.25 13.73
N ASP A 149 2.49 -4.52 13.43
CA ASP A 149 2.17 -5.12 12.12
C ASP A 149 0.68 -4.98 11.78
N TYR A 150 -0.22 -5.41 12.69
CA TYR A 150 -1.66 -5.22 12.46
C TYR A 150 -2.09 -3.77 12.37
N SER A 151 -1.47 -2.85 13.13
CA SER A 151 -1.75 -1.43 12.98
C SER A 151 -1.36 -0.89 11.59
N ALA A 152 -0.30 -1.44 10.98
CA ALA A 152 0.08 -1.11 9.60
C ALA A 152 -0.89 -1.73 8.59
N VAL A 153 -1.38 -2.95 8.83
CA VAL A 153 -2.45 -3.57 8.04
C VAL A 153 -3.75 -2.75 8.09
N PHE A 154 -4.12 -2.22 9.25
CA PHE A 154 -5.27 -1.30 9.37
C PHE A 154 -5.04 -0.01 8.60
N ALA A 155 -3.84 0.59 8.69
CA ALA A 155 -3.49 1.79 7.92
C ALA A 155 -3.63 1.55 6.41
N PHE A 156 -3.08 0.44 5.95
CA PHE A 156 -3.12 0.04 4.55
C PHE A 156 -4.55 -0.23 4.05
N SER A 157 -5.35 -0.99 4.80
CA SER A 157 -6.71 -1.37 4.40
C SER A 157 -7.73 -0.23 4.53
N LEU A 158 -7.54 0.68 5.48
CA LEU A 158 -8.42 1.83 5.68
C LEU A 158 -8.18 2.94 4.65
N PHE A 159 -6.96 3.07 4.13
CA PHE A 159 -6.61 4.16 3.21
C PHE A 159 -7.48 4.21 1.95
N PRO A 160 -7.71 3.11 1.21
CA PRO A 160 -8.61 3.11 0.05
C PRO A 160 -10.03 3.57 0.36
N ILE A 161 -10.56 3.19 1.54
CA ILE A 161 -11.90 3.58 1.99
C ILE A 161 -11.97 5.10 2.14
N ILE A 162 -11.02 5.69 2.88
CA ILE A 162 -10.94 7.14 3.07
C ILE A 162 -10.71 7.86 1.75
N PHE A 163 -9.87 7.31 0.86
CA PHE A 163 -9.67 7.83 -0.48
C PHE A 163 -11.00 7.94 -1.24
N PHE A 164 -11.76 6.85 -1.34
CA PHE A 164 -13.05 6.85 -2.06
C PHE A 164 -14.07 7.81 -1.45
N LEU A 165 -14.19 7.83 -0.12
CA LEU A 165 -15.13 8.71 0.59
C LEU A 165 -14.77 10.19 0.39
N HIS A 166 -13.51 10.54 0.61
CA HIS A 166 -13.03 11.92 0.44
C HIS A 166 -13.19 12.38 -1.02
N ARG A 167 -12.84 11.51 -1.97
CA ARG A 167 -12.95 11.78 -3.40
C ARG A 167 -14.39 11.99 -3.84
N ARG A 168 -15.31 11.11 -3.42
CA ARG A 168 -16.74 11.23 -3.70
C ARG A 168 -17.30 12.55 -3.16
N TYR A 169 -16.91 12.91 -1.94
CA TYR A 169 -17.33 14.17 -1.33
C TYR A 169 -16.82 15.38 -2.12
N LEU A 170 -15.55 15.38 -2.54
CA LEU A 170 -14.98 16.46 -3.35
C LEU A 170 -15.66 16.59 -4.72
N ASN A 171 -16.01 15.48 -5.36
CA ASN A 171 -16.69 15.49 -6.65
C ASN A 171 -18.13 16.01 -6.54
N HIS A 172 -18.87 15.59 -5.51
CA HIS A 172 -20.20 16.10 -5.23
C HIS A 172 -20.17 17.61 -4.95
N ASN A 173 -19.17 18.06 -4.20
CA ASN A 173 -19.00 19.46 -3.80
C ASN A 173 -17.93 20.16 -4.66
N SER A 174 -18.00 19.97 -5.98
CA SER A 174 -16.97 20.46 -6.93
C SER A 174 -16.76 21.98 -6.89
N LYS A 175 -17.79 22.74 -6.53
CA LYS A 175 -17.81 24.22 -6.41
C LYS A 175 -17.09 24.78 -5.16
N LEU A 176 -16.59 23.93 -4.25
CA LEU A 176 -15.89 24.39 -3.05
C LEU A 176 -14.65 25.24 -3.39
N LEU A 177 -14.42 26.29 -2.60
CA LEU A 177 -13.22 27.10 -2.69
C LEU A 177 -11.96 26.29 -2.31
N SER A 178 -10.80 26.70 -2.81
CA SER A 178 -9.51 26.02 -2.52
C SER A 178 -9.20 25.93 -1.03
N SER A 179 -9.50 26.98 -0.27
CA SER A 179 -9.33 27.01 1.20
C SER A 179 -10.22 25.99 1.91
N GLN A 180 -11.46 25.82 1.45
CA GLN A 180 -12.42 24.84 1.98
C GLN A 180 -11.97 23.41 1.65
N LYS A 181 -11.54 23.16 0.40
CA LYS A 181 -10.99 21.85 -0.02
C LYS A 181 -9.77 21.45 0.83
N ARG A 182 -8.91 22.40 1.18
CA ARG A 182 -7.76 22.15 2.08
C ARG A 182 -8.20 21.79 3.49
N LYS A 183 -9.12 22.55 4.09
CA LYS A 183 -9.66 22.23 5.44
C LYS A 183 -10.29 20.84 5.48
N LEU A 184 -11.07 20.51 4.46
CA LEU A 184 -11.69 19.20 4.31
C LEU A 184 -10.65 18.08 4.18
N THR A 185 -9.60 18.29 3.40
CA THR A 185 -8.51 17.31 3.24
C THR A 185 -7.82 17.03 4.58
N ILE A 186 -7.53 18.09 5.36
CA ILE A 186 -6.96 17.95 6.71
C ILE A 186 -7.92 17.16 7.60
N LEU A 187 -9.21 17.49 7.60
CA LEU A 187 -10.21 16.78 8.40
C LEU A 187 -10.25 15.28 8.08
N PHE A 188 -10.32 14.90 6.79
CA PHE A 188 -10.34 13.50 6.39
C PHE A 188 -9.08 12.74 6.80
N PHE A 189 -7.90 13.36 6.70
CA PHE A 189 -6.65 12.71 7.13
C PHE A 189 -6.52 12.65 8.65
N SER A 190 -6.98 13.65 9.39
CA SER A 190 -7.07 13.57 10.85
C SER A 190 -8.01 12.46 11.29
N THR A 191 -9.16 12.32 10.65
CA THR A 191 -10.10 11.20 10.90
C THR A 191 -9.48 9.86 10.57
N TYR A 192 -8.74 9.75 9.46
CA TYR A 192 -7.99 8.54 9.11
C TYR A 192 -6.96 8.17 10.17
N LEU A 193 -6.17 9.14 10.67
CA LEU A 193 -5.16 8.88 11.71
C LEU A 193 -5.83 8.45 13.02
N LEU A 194 -6.90 9.14 13.43
CA LEU A 194 -7.66 8.79 14.62
C LEU A 194 -8.28 7.38 14.49
N ALA A 195 -8.91 7.06 13.38
CA ALA A 195 -9.48 5.74 13.13
C ALA A 195 -8.43 4.63 13.19
N ASN A 196 -7.24 4.86 12.64
CA ASN A 196 -6.12 3.92 12.76
C ASN A 196 -5.67 3.71 14.20
N LEU A 197 -5.54 4.79 14.96
CA LEU A 197 -5.21 4.72 16.38
C LEU A 197 -6.26 3.91 17.15
N LEU A 198 -7.55 4.20 16.92
CA LEU A 198 -8.64 3.47 17.55
C LEU A 198 -8.63 1.99 17.16
N LEU A 199 -8.43 1.65 15.89
CA LEU A 199 -8.33 0.25 15.46
C LEU A 199 -7.14 -0.47 16.11
N ALA A 200 -5.97 0.18 16.18
CA ALA A 200 -4.77 -0.42 16.74
C ALA A 200 -4.88 -0.69 18.26
N PHE A 201 -5.61 0.15 19.00
CA PHE A 201 -5.71 0.05 20.46
C PHE A 201 -7.00 -0.62 20.97
N LEU A 202 -8.11 -0.52 20.25
CA LEU A 202 -9.42 -0.99 20.71
C LEU A 202 -9.79 -2.37 20.19
N ILE A 203 -9.20 -2.85 19.08
CA ILE A 203 -9.50 -4.19 18.58
C ILE A 203 -8.92 -5.24 19.55
N PRO A 204 -9.75 -6.14 20.10
CA PRO A 204 -9.28 -7.17 21.01
C PRO A 204 -8.33 -8.16 20.33
N ARG A 205 -7.39 -8.69 21.11
CA ARG A 205 -6.46 -9.73 20.64
C ARG A 205 -7.18 -10.95 20.07
N GLY A 206 -6.73 -11.40 18.91
CA GLY A 206 -7.31 -12.49 18.13
C GLY A 206 -8.45 -12.09 17.20
N LYS A 207 -8.87 -10.81 17.18
CA LYS A 207 -9.91 -10.29 16.28
C LYS A 207 -9.36 -9.35 15.21
N GLU A 208 -8.05 -9.11 15.18
CA GLU A 208 -7.38 -8.18 14.27
C GLU A 208 -7.53 -8.61 12.81
N SER A 209 -7.36 -9.91 12.53
CA SER A 209 -7.58 -10.47 11.19
C SER A 209 -9.02 -10.27 10.70
N LEU A 210 -10.02 -10.51 11.56
CA LEU A 210 -11.42 -10.26 11.22
C LEU A 210 -11.68 -8.78 10.93
N ALA A 211 -11.14 -7.88 11.75
CA ALA A 211 -11.27 -6.44 11.52
C ALA A 211 -10.64 -6.01 10.18
N ALA A 212 -9.44 -6.51 9.87
CA ALA A 212 -8.77 -6.26 8.59
C ALA A 212 -9.59 -6.79 7.40
N LEU A 213 -10.18 -7.99 7.53
CA LEU A 213 -11.05 -8.56 6.49
C LEU A 213 -12.31 -7.70 6.26
N ILE A 214 -12.94 -7.18 7.32
CA ILE A 214 -14.08 -6.27 7.18
C ILE A 214 -13.68 -5.01 6.41
N LEU A 215 -12.52 -4.41 6.72
CA LEU A 215 -12.01 -3.24 5.98
C LEU A 215 -11.76 -3.58 4.51
N ILE A 216 -11.17 -4.74 4.22
CA ILE A 216 -10.96 -5.20 2.84
C ILE A 216 -12.30 -5.36 2.10
N GLN A 217 -13.33 -5.93 2.73
CA GLN A 217 -14.66 -6.05 2.11
C GLN A 217 -15.30 -4.69 1.84
N ILE A 218 -15.17 -3.74 2.75
CA ILE A 218 -15.65 -2.36 2.54
C ILE A 218 -14.90 -1.72 1.36
N PHE A 219 -13.58 -1.89 1.29
CA PHE A 219 -12.79 -1.44 0.15
C PHE A 219 -13.28 -2.06 -1.16
N LEU A 220 -13.46 -3.38 -1.22
CA LEU A 220 -13.92 -4.07 -2.43
C LEU A 220 -15.30 -3.57 -2.88
N GLY A 221 -16.22 -3.36 -1.94
CA GLY A 221 -17.54 -2.77 -2.22
C GLY A 221 -17.43 -1.36 -2.81
N LEU A 222 -16.65 -0.48 -2.20
CA LEU A 222 -16.44 0.88 -2.70
C LEU A 222 -15.72 0.90 -4.05
N ALA A 223 -14.72 0.04 -4.24
CA ALA A 223 -14.00 -0.12 -5.50
C ALA A 223 -14.92 -0.61 -6.62
N PHE A 224 -15.81 -1.55 -6.33
CA PHE A 224 -16.82 -2.02 -7.28
C PHE A 224 -17.75 -0.89 -7.73
N PHE A 225 -18.29 -0.10 -6.78
CA PHE A 225 -19.10 1.07 -7.12
C PHE A 225 -18.33 2.11 -7.93
N ALA A 226 -17.06 2.37 -7.59
CA ALA A 226 -16.20 3.29 -8.32
C ALA A 226 -15.85 2.82 -9.74
N ALA A 227 -15.79 1.49 -9.96
CA ALA A 227 -15.59 0.90 -11.27
C ALA A 227 -16.81 1.03 -12.19
N ILE A 228 -18.02 1.06 -11.61
CA ILE A 228 -19.28 1.27 -12.34
C ILE A 228 -19.51 2.75 -12.66
N ASP A 229 -19.04 3.66 -11.81
CA ASP A 229 -19.14 5.10 -12.04
C ASP A 229 -18.34 5.56 -13.29
N LYS A 230 -18.49 6.81 -13.71
CA LYS A 230 -17.87 7.41 -14.92
C LYS A 230 -16.35 7.62 -14.80
N SER A 231 -15.62 6.66 -14.25
CA SER A 231 -14.15 6.64 -14.27
C SER A 231 -13.64 6.31 -15.69
N GLY A 232 -12.50 6.88 -16.06
CA GLY A 232 -11.90 6.66 -17.37
C GLY A 232 -11.55 5.19 -17.61
N LYS A 233 -11.57 4.73 -18.88
CA LYS A 233 -11.28 3.32 -19.25
C LYS A 233 -9.99 2.78 -18.64
N GLN A 234 -8.93 3.59 -18.57
CA GLN A 234 -7.64 3.21 -17.98
C GLN A 234 -7.69 3.10 -16.45
N GLY A 235 -8.33 4.06 -15.76
CA GLY A 235 -8.49 4.00 -14.30
C GLY A 235 -9.27 2.77 -13.85
N ARG A 236 -10.34 2.42 -14.56
CA ARG A 236 -11.10 1.18 -14.31
C ARG A 236 -10.27 -0.08 -14.46
N PHE A 237 -9.38 -0.11 -15.45
CA PHE A 237 -8.48 -1.24 -15.65
C PHE A 237 -7.53 -1.42 -14.46
N TYR A 238 -6.90 -0.35 -13.98
CA TYR A 238 -6.03 -0.42 -12.80
C TYR A 238 -6.79 -0.81 -11.53
N LEU A 239 -7.98 -0.27 -11.35
CA LEU A 239 -8.83 -0.62 -10.21
C LEU A 239 -9.25 -2.10 -10.26
N ALA A 240 -9.59 -2.62 -11.44
CA ALA A 240 -9.90 -4.04 -11.64
C ALA A 240 -8.69 -4.93 -11.33
N LEU A 241 -7.49 -4.57 -11.81
CA LEU A 241 -6.27 -5.31 -11.48
C LEU A 241 -5.98 -5.30 -9.97
N SER A 242 -6.22 -4.19 -9.28
CA SER A 242 -6.09 -4.10 -7.82
C SER A 242 -7.07 -5.05 -7.13
N ILE A 243 -8.36 -5.01 -7.50
CA ILE A 243 -9.39 -5.89 -6.95
C ILE A 243 -9.02 -7.37 -7.13
N VAL A 244 -8.69 -7.78 -8.36
CA VAL A 244 -8.32 -9.17 -8.68
C VAL A 244 -7.10 -9.60 -7.85
N SER A 245 -6.11 -8.72 -7.71
CA SER A 245 -4.91 -9.02 -6.92
C SER A 245 -5.23 -9.21 -5.44
N VAL A 246 -6.13 -8.41 -4.84
CA VAL A 246 -6.57 -8.61 -3.45
C VAL A 246 -7.32 -9.94 -3.28
N LEU A 247 -8.17 -10.31 -4.23
CA LEU A 247 -8.89 -11.59 -4.18
C LEU A 247 -7.93 -12.78 -4.24
N ILE A 248 -6.92 -12.72 -5.12
CA ILE A 248 -5.86 -13.74 -5.19
C ILE A 248 -5.04 -13.76 -3.90
N ALA A 249 -4.69 -12.59 -3.35
CA ALA A 249 -3.99 -12.53 -2.07
C ALA A 249 -4.81 -13.26 -0.99
N PHE A 250 -6.10 -12.95 -0.84
CA PHE A 250 -6.96 -13.56 0.17
C PHE A 250 -7.00 -15.09 0.07
N ILE A 251 -7.00 -15.64 -1.15
CA ILE A 251 -6.88 -17.10 -1.36
C ILE A 251 -5.58 -17.62 -0.75
N TRP A 252 -4.44 -16.97 -1.03
CA TRP A 252 -3.14 -17.38 -0.47
C TRP A 252 -3.08 -17.25 1.05
N PHE A 253 -3.73 -16.25 1.63
CA PHE A 253 -3.82 -16.10 3.08
C PHE A 253 -4.61 -17.23 3.75
N GLU A 254 -5.76 -17.62 3.19
CA GLU A 254 -6.51 -18.76 3.73
C GLU A 254 -5.75 -20.08 3.53
N ILE A 255 -5.07 -20.27 2.39
CA ILE A 255 -4.17 -21.42 2.16
C ILE A 255 -3.09 -21.50 3.25
N ASP A 256 -2.43 -20.38 3.57
CA ASP A 256 -1.40 -20.32 4.61
C ASP A 256 -1.93 -20.61 6.02
N LYS A 257 -3.08 -20.03 6.34
CA LYS A 257 -3.78 -20.18 7.63
C LYS A 257 -4.22 -21.61 7.87
N TYR A 258 -4.75 -22.29 6.85
CA TYR A 258 -5.16 -23.70 6.91
C TYR A 258 -4.04 -24.69 6.61
N LYS A 259 -2.80 -24.23 6.40
CA LYS A 259 -1.62 -25.05 6.08
C LYS A 259 -1.79 -25.90 4.82
N ILE A 260 -2.65 -25.46 3.90
CA ILE A 260 -2.82 -26.10 2.60
C ILE A 260 -1.55 -25.79 1.79
N LEU A 261 -0.96 -26.80 1.13
CA LEU A 261 0.33 -26.66 0.42
C LEU A 261 1.49 -26.16 1.30
N CYS A 262 1.41 -26.39 2.62
CA CYS A 262 2.46 -25.95 3.52
C CYS A 262 3.69 -26.85 3.46
N ASN A 263 4.84 -26.26 3.10
CA ASN A 263 6.15 -26.84 3.32
C ASN A 263 6.99 -25.86 4.17
N PRO A 264 7.23 -26.15 5.46
CA PRO A 264 7.84 -25.20 6.38
C PRO A 264 9.29 -24.83 6.01
N ASN A 265 9.99 -25.71 5.28
CA ASN A 265 11.39 -25.52 4.88
C ASN A 265 11.53 -24.94 3.46
N SER A 266 10.42 -24.64 2.80
CA SER A 266 10.40 -24.12 1.43
C SER A 266 10.73 -22.63 1.38
N TYR A 267 11.47 -22.21 0.36
CA TYR A 267 11.60 -20.79 0.01
C TYR A 267 10.30 -20.20 -0.57
N PHE A 268 9.35 -21.06 -0.90
CA PHE A 268 8.03 -20.69 -1.36
C PHE A 268 7.02 -20.87 -0.24
N GLN A 269 6.64 -19.77 0.39
CA GLN A 269 5.65 -19.72 1.47
C GLN A 269 4.34 -19.11 0.94
N PRO A 270 3.16 -19.72 1.19
CA PRO A 270 1.87 -19.14 0.82
C PRO A 270 1.69 -17.71 1.35
N HIS A 271 2.20 -17.42 2.55
CA HIS A 271 2.23 -16.07 3.12
C HIS A 271 3.04 -15.06 2.28
N SER A 272 4.13 -15.50 1.64
CA SER A 272 4.91 -14.63 0.76
C SER A 272 4.14 -14.23 -0.50
N LEU A 273 3.25 -15.10 -0.99
CA LEU A 273 2.37 -14.78 -2.12
C LEU A 273 1.27 -13.82 -1.72
N TRP A 274 0.73 -13.93 -0.50
CA TRP A 274 -0.12 -12.87 0.06
C TRP A 274 0.57 -11.52 -0.04
N ASN A 275 1.81 -11.40 0.45
CA ASN A 275 2.56 -10.14 0.39
C ASN A 275 2.79 -9.65 -1.05
N LEU A 276 3.18 -10.55 -1.96
CA LEU A 276 3.36 -10.23 -3.37
C LEU A 276 2.09 -9.65 -4.01
N PHE A 277 0.95 -10.33 -3.85
CA PHE A 277 -0.31 -9.91 -4.47
C PHE A 277 -0.92 -8.67 -3.81
N ILE A 278 -0.74 -8.46 -2.50
CA ILE A 278 -1.08 -7.19 -1.85
C ILE A 278 -0.20 -6.06 -2.40
N GLY A 279 1.09 -6.30 -2.61
CA GLY A 279 1.98 -5.34 -3.27
C GLY A 279 1.50 -5.01 -4.68
N ILE A 280 1.24 -6.01 -5.53
CA ILE A 280 0.72 -5.79 -6.89
C ILE A 280 -0.59 -5.00 -6.85
N SER A 281 -1.49 -5.32 -5.90
CA SER A 281 -2.70 -4.53 -5.69
C SER A 281 -2.40 -3.08 -5.35
N ALA A 282 -1.51 -2.83 -4.39
CA ALA A 282 -1.12 -1.50 -3.95
C ALA A 282 -0.59 -0.66 -5.11
N TYR A 283 0.30 -1.24 -5.93
CA TYR A 283 0.84 -0.56 -7.10
C TYR A 283 -0.27 -0.18 -8.09
N ASN A 284 -1.18 -1.11 -8.42
CA ASN A 284 -2.30 -0.82 -9.32
C ASN A 284 -3.29 0.20 -8.72
N PHE A 285 -3.54 0.15 -7.42
CA PHE A 285 -4.36 1.15 -6.73
C PHE A 285 -3.72 2.54 -6.81
N TYR A 286 -2.41 2.64 -6.67
CA TYR A 286 -1.68 3.90 -6.90
C TYR A 286 -1.82 4.41 -8.33
N LEU A 287 -1.73 3.55 -9.34
CA LEU A 287 -1.97 3.93 -10.73
C LEU A 287 -3.41 4.43 -10.93
N TYR A 288 -4.37 3.80 -10.27
CA TYR A 288 -5.75 4.28 -10.24
C TYR A 288 -5.86 5.69 -9.65
N ILE A 289 -5.27 5.96 -8.48
CA ILE A 289 -5.23 7.30 -7.84
C ILE A 289 -4.69 8.36 -8.80
N ARG A 290 -3.63 8.04 -9.56
CA ARG A 290 -3.02 8.98 -10.51
C ARG A 290 -3.84 9.19 -11.77
N SER A 291 -4.58 8.18 -12.20
CA SER A 291 -5.44 8.26 -13.39
C SER A 291 -6.67 9.14 -13.16
N GLU A 292 -7.05 9.34 -11.89
CA GLU A 292 -8.19 10.15 -11.50
C GLU A 292 -7.94 11.64 -11.79
N PRO A 293 -8.88 12.35 -12.45
CA PRO A 293 -8.68 13.77 -12.78
C PRO A 293 -8.54 14.63 -11.53
N ASP A 294 -7.69 15.67 -11.54
CA ASP A 294 -7.63 16.58 -10.40
C ASP A 294 -9.01 17.25 -10.20
N SER A 295 -9.52 17.28 -8.96
CA SER A 295 -10.83 17.86 -8.62
C SER A 295 -10.91 19.38 -8.85
N GLY A 296 -9.78 20.04 -9.16
CA GLY A 296 -9.72 21.41 -9.66
C GLY A 296 -10.00 21.54 -11.17
N THR A 297 -9.66 20.53 -11.98
CA THR A 297 -9.82 20.58 -13.45
C THR A 297 -11.28 20.39 -13.88
N ILE A 298 -12.10 19.74 -13.04
CA ILE A 298 -13.54 19.55 -13.28
C ILE A 298 -14.28 20.90 -13.26
N GLY A 299 -13.90 21.83 -12.37
CA GLY A 299 -14.50 23.16 -12.29
C GLY A 299 -14.21 24.05 -13.51
N ILE A 300 -13.04 23.89 -14.12
CA ILE A 300 -12.64 24.66 -15.32
C ILE A 300 -13.42 24.18 -16.56
N LYS A 301 -13.64 22.87 -16.70
CA LYS A 301 -14.41 22.32 -17.84
C LYS A 301 -15.90 22.68 -17.80
N MET A 302 -16.48 22.92 -16.61
CA MET A 302 -17.87 23.38 -16.53
C MET A 302 -18.00 24.87 -16.87
N LYS A 303 -17.03 25.71 -16.46
CA LYS A 303 -17.01 27.15 -16.81
C LYS A 303 -16.78 27.47 -18.29
N GLN A 304 -16.26 26.53 -19.08
CA GLN A 304 -16.10 26.70 -20.53
C GLN A 304 -17.32 26.24 -21.35
N LYS A 305 -18.39 25.79 -20.67
CA LYS A 305 -19.64 25.33 -21.28
C LYS A 305 -20.85 26.20 -20.92
N GLU A 306 -20.63 27.27 -20.18
CA GLU A 306 -21.58 28.38 -19.94
C GLU A 306 -21.09 29.59 -20.73
#